data_AF-A0A086A2M7-F1
#
_entry.id   AF-A0A086A2M7-F1
#
_cell.length_a   1.000
_cell.length_b   1.000
_cell.length_c   1.000
_cell.angle_alpha   90.00
_cell.angle_beta   90.00
_cell.angle_gamma   90.00
#
_symmetry.space_group_name_H-M   'P 1'
#
loop_
_entity.id
_entity.type
_entity.pdbx_description
1 polymer ?
#
loop_
_entity_poly.entity_id
_entity_poly.type
_entity_poly.pdbx_seq_one_letter_code
_entity_poly.pdbx_strand_id
1 'polypeptide(L)'
;MGLGLEISFVFDKEEPLWQYLELGDQYHFDGRDGLNLVMTGESPEDDDRLLCQIERVLHVDLKILDFWNFYEEYIDLEVLKSNLVQLKNALKKQPDFYKKIAYGHNIEEGYLNEKFAEDVNFLIERLDLNIINGAEKVMFVSS
;
A
#
# COMPACT_ATOMS: atom_id res chain seq x y z
N MET A 1 5.71 -20.77 11.99
CA MET A 1 6.27 -19.76 11.08
C MET A 1 5.25 -19.60 9.98
N GLY A 2 4.40 -18.59 10.05
CA GLY A 2 3.45 -18.32 8.97
C GLY A 2 4.26 -17.90 7.75
N LEU A 3 4.08 -18.58 6.63
CA LEU A 3 4.56 -18.11 5.33
C LEU A 3 3.68 -16.90 5.00
N GLY A 4 4.11 -15.70 5.40
CA GLY A 4 3.44 -14.46 5.03
C GLY A 4 3.53 -14.29 3.52
N LEU A 5 2.41 -13.96 2.88
CA LEU A 5 2.37 -13.65 1.46
C LEU A 5 3.19 -12.37 1.23
N GLU A 6 4.26 -12.44 0.46
CA GLU A 6 5.05 -11.26 0.09
C GLU A 6 4.52 -10.70 -1.24
N ILE A 7 3.79 -9.58 -1.17
CA ILE A 7 3.29 -8.92 -2.38
C ILE A 7 4.38 -8.02 -2.95
N SER A 8 4.68 -8.24 -4.22
CA SER A 8 5.59 -7.41 -5.00
C SER A 8 4.83 -6.62 -6.05
N PHE A 9 5.32 -5.41 -6.32
CA PHE A 9 4.89 -4.58 -7.45
C PHE A 9 5.79 -4.88 -8.65
N VAL A 10 5.20 -5.30 -9.76
CA VAL A 10 5.89 -5.52 -11.04
C VAL A 10 5.44 -4.46 -12.03
N PHE A 11 6.37 -3.65 -12.50
CA PHE A 11 6.11 -2.59 -13.47
C PHE A 11 6.24 -3.14 -14.90
N ASP A 12 5.48 -2.55 -15.82
CA ASP A 12 5.55 -2.89 -17.25
C ASP A 12 6.87 -2.49 -17.92
N LYS A 13 7.67 -1.66 -17.25
CA LYS A 13 9.06 -1.34 -17.59
C LYS A 13 9.97 -1.65 -16.42
N GLU A 14 11.24 -1.88 -16.74
CA GLU A 14 12.27 -2.18 -15.75
C GLU A 14 12.43 -0.99 -14.78
N GLU A 15 12.39 -1.28 -13.49
CA GLU A 15 12.49 -0.28 -12.45
C GLU A 15 13.93 0.29 -12.40
N PRO A 16 14.09 1.61 -12.26
CA PRO A 16 15.41 2.23 -12.04
C PRO A 16 16.03 1.79 -10.70
N LEU A 17 16.80 0.69 -10.72
CA LEU A 17 17.33 0.03 -9.52
C LEU A 17 18.04 0.97 -8.55
N TRP A 18 18.91 1.87 -9.04
CA TRP A 18 19.65 2.78 -8.17
C TRP A 18 18.75 3.82 -7.48
N GLN A 19 17.84 4.45 -8.22
CA GLN A 19 16.89 5.40 -7.65
C GLN A 19 15.92 4.72 -6.69
N TYR A 20 15.56 3.46 -6.94
CA TYR A 20 14.75 2.66 -6.01
C TYR A 20 15.47 2.40 -4.69
N LEU A 21 16.75 2.02 -4.72
CA LEU A 21 17.55 1.79 -3.51
C LEU A 21 17.68 3.07 -2.67
N GLU A 22 17.96 4.20 -3.30
CA GLU A 22 18.04 5.51 -2.62
C GLU A 22 16.70 5.89 -1.96
N LEU A 23 15.59 5.68 -2.68
CA LEU A 23 14.25 5.93 -2.16
C LEU A 23 13.90 4.99 -1.00
N GLY A 24 14.29 3.72 -1.10
CA GLY A 24 14.10 2.73 -0.05
C GLY A 24 14.80 3.13 1.25
N ASP A 25 16.07 3.54 1.15
CA ASP A 25 16.84 3.99 2.30
C ASP A 25 16.25 5.24 2.96
N GLN A 26 15.78 6.21 2.16
CA GLN A 26 15.16 7.46 2.64
C GLN A 26 13.92 7.20 3.51
N TYR A 27 13.10 6.22 3.13
CA TYR A 27 11.88 5.87 3.84
C TYR A 27 12.07 4.75 4.87
N HIS A 28 13.31 4.27 5.06
CA HIS A 28 13.64 3.10 5.88
C HIS A 28 12.76 1.89 5.51
N PHE A 29 12.65 1.67 4.21
CA PHE A 29 11.69 0.75 3.67
C PHE A 29 12.20 -0.71 3.72
N ASP A 30 11.49 -1.61 4.42
CA ASP A 30 11.99 -2.93 4.86
C ASP A 30 11.38 -4.18 4.18
N GLY A 31 10.51 -4.02 3.18
CA GLY A 31 9.83 -5.14 2.49
C GLY A 31 8.33 -5.33 2.82
N ARG A 32 7.77 -4.58 3.79
CA ARG A 32 6.34 -4.42 4.18
C ARG A 32 5.48 -5.68 4.36
N ASP A 33 5.76 -6.43 5.41
CA ASP A 33 4.72 -7.27 6.04
C ASP A 33 3.45 -6.47 6.38
N GLY A 34 3.58 -5.19 6.80
CA GLY A 34 2.44 -4.33 7.17
C GLY A 34 1.56 -3.87 6.00
N LEU A 35 2.16 -3.42 4.90
CA LEU A 35 1.39 -3.06 3.69
C LEU A 35 0.80 -4.32 3.04
N ASN A 36 1.56 -5.41 3.00
CA ASN A 36 1.06 -6.69 2.51
C ASN A 36 -0.16 -7.14 3.33
N LEU A 37 -0.14 -6.96 4.65
CA LEU A 37 -1.28 -7.20 5.51
C LEU A 37 -2.48 -6.29 5.17
N VAL A 38 -2.25 -5.00 4.88
CA VAL A 38 -3.32 -4.10 4.43
C VAL A 38 -3.92 -4.58 3.10
N MET A 39 -3.11 -5.00 2.15
CA MET A 39 -3.54 -5.37 0.79
C MET A 39 -4.18 -6.76 0.72
N THR A 40 -3.70 -7.72 1.51
CA THR A 40 -4.25 -9.09 1.57
C THR A 40 -5.38 -9.23 2.58
N GLY A 41 -5.18 -8.76 3.81
CA GLY A 41 -5.99 -9.15 4.96
C GLY A 41 -5.78 -10.62 5.37
N GLU A 42 -6.21 -10.98 6.59
CA GLU A 42 -6.09 -12.36 7.12
C GLU A 42 -7.29 -13.26 6.76
N SER A 43 -8.38 -12.70 6.23
CA SER A 43 -9.59 -13.44 5.85
C SER A 43 -10.14 -12.97 4.50
N PRO A 44 -10.54 -13.90 3.60
CA PRO A 44 -11.21 -13.58 2.35
C PRO A 44 -12.68 -13.14 2.53
N GLU A 45 -13.24 -13.17 3.75
CA GLU A 45 -14.58 -12.63 4.03
C GLU A 45 -14.52 -11.11 4.32
N ASP A 46 -15.26 -10.34 3.52
CA ASP A 46 -14.97 -8.95 3.09
C ASP A 46 -15.05 -7.86 4.19
N ASP A 47 -15.91 -8.00 5.19
CA ASP A 47 -16.29 -6.87 6.03
C ASP A 47 -15.30 -6.51 7.16
N ASP A 48 -14.46 -7.46 7.57
CA ASP A 48 -13.50 -7.30 8.67
C ASP A 48 -12.06 -7.07 8.18
N ARG A 49 -11.82 -7.09 6.86
CA ARG A 49 -10.49 -6.86 6.28
C ARG A 49 -9.97 -5.47 6.64
N LEU A 50 -8.67 -5.41 6.95
CA LEU A 50 -8.01 -4.17 7.36
C LEU A 50 -8.22 -3.04 6.34
N LEU A 51 -8.11 -3.36 5.05
CA LEU A 51 -8.37 -2.42 3.95
C LEU A 51 -9.77 -1.80 4.08
N CYS A 52 -10.81 -2.63 4.21
CA CYS A 52 -12.20 -2.19 4.30
C CYS A 52 -12.48 -1.37 5.58
N GLN A 53 -11.82 -1.70 6.70
CA GLN A 53 -11.90 -0.89 7.91
C GLN A 53 -11.28 0.50 7.68
N ILE A 54 -10.12 0.58 7.02
CA ILE A 54 -9.45 1.84 6.68
C ILE A 54 -10.33 2.67 5.73
N GLU A 55 -10.90 2.06 4.69
CA GLU A 55 -11.84 2.72 3.77
C GLU A 55 -13.02 3.36 4.50
N ARG A 56 -13.65 2.61 5.42
CA ARG A 56 -14.79 3.09 6.23
C ARG A 56 -14.42 4.25 7.12
N VAL A 57 -13.27 4.19 7.78
CA VAL A 57 -12.83 5.23 8.72
C VAL A 57 -12.36 6.49 7.99
N LEU A 58 -11.60 6.33 6.91
CA LEU A 58 -11.02 7.45 6.16
C LEU A 58 -11.97 8.02 5.10
N HIS A 59 -13.04 7.31 4.76
CA HIS A 59 -13.96 7.63 3.67
C HIS A 59 -13.23 7.80 2.32
N VAL A 60 -12.36 6.85 2.02
CA VAL A 60 -11.58 6.77 0.77
C VAL A 60 -11.80 5.40 0.15
N ASP A 61 -11.90 5.32 -1.17
CA ASP A 61 -11.90 4.07 -1.92
C ASP A 61 -10.46 3.57 -2.04
N LEU A 62 -10.17 2.41 -1.46
CA LEU A 62 -8.87 1.75 -1.49
C LEU A 62 -8.93 0.42 -2.23
N LYS A 63 -10.02 0.13 -2.95
CA LYS A 63 -10.20 -1.12 -3.68
C LYS A 63 -9.03 -1.41 -4.63
N ILE A 64 -8.41 -0.38 -5.20
CA ILE A 64 -7.25 -0.51 -6.09
C ILE A 64 -5.99 -1.10 -5.41
N LEU A 65 -5.93 -1.09 -4.08
CA LEU A 65 -4.87 -1.72 -3.29
C LEU A 65 -5.24 -3.15 -2.87
N ASP A 66 -6.44 -3.61 -3.19
CA ASP A 66 -6.88 -4.94 -2.84
C ASP A 66 -6.22 -5.98 -3.76
N PHE A 67 -5.29 -6.73 -3.17
CA PHE A 67 -4.55 -7.77 -3.87
C PHE A 67 -5.48 -8.82 -4.48
N TRP A 68 -6.54 -9.24 -3.77
CA TRP A 68 -7.43 -10.30 -4.27
C TRP A 68 -8.28 -9.85 -5.46
N ASN A 69 -8.59 -8.56 -5.54
CA ASN A 69 -9.37 -8.00 -6.65
C ASN A 69 -8.51 -7.71 -7.89
N PHE A 70 -7.20 -7.52 -7.74
CA PHE A 70 -6.30 -7.11 -8.83
C PHE A 70 -5.08 -8.02 -9.00
N TYR A 71 -5.15 -9.27 -8.51
CA TYR A 71 -4.04 -10.22 -8.60
C TYR A 71 -3.71 -10.53 -10.07
N GLU A 72 -2.44 -10.36 -10.45
CA GLU A 72 -1.96 -10.50 -11.84
C GLU A 72 -2.70 -9.60 -12.85
N GLU A 73 -3.40 -8.56 -12.37
CA GLU A 73 -4.03 -7.55 -13.24
C GLU A 73 -3.14 -6.31 -13.36
N TYR A 74 -3.02 -5.78 -14.58
CA TYR A 74 -2.33 -4.52 -14.79
C TYR A 74 -3.22 -3.34 -14.42
N ILE A 75 -2.69 -2.52 -13.51
CA ILE A 75 -3.28 -1.29 -13.01
C ILE A 75 -2.55 -0.10 -13.63
N ASP A 76 -3.29 0.89 -14.09
CA ASP A 76 -2.73 2.16 -14.56
C ASP A 76 -2.05 2.93 -13.40
N LEU A 77 -0.80 3.35 -13.61
CA LEU A 77 0.01 4.00 -12.58
C LEU A 77 -0.59 5.32 -12.11
N GLU A 78 -1.15 6.13 -13.01
CA GLU A 78 -1.76 7.41 -12.66
C GLU A 78 -3.03 7.19 -11.82
N VAL A 79 -3.80 6.15 -12.12
CA VAL A 79 -4.98 5.78 -11.32
C VAL A 79 -4.58 5.32 -9.92
N LEU A 80 -3.58 4.44 -9.80
CA LEU A 80 -3.08 3.99 -8.50
C LEU A 80 -2.51 5.14 -7.68
N LYS A 81 -1.68 5.98 -8.32
CA LYS A 81 -1.08 7.16 -7.69
C LYS A 81 -2.14 8.15 -7.21
N SER A 82 -3.17 8.41 -8.01
CA SER A 82 -4.29 9.29 -7.62
C SER A 82 -5.00 8.79 -6.36
N ASN A 83 -5.24 7.47 -6.27
CA ASN A 83 -5.83 6.86 -5.07
C ASN A 83 -4.91 6.99 -3.85
N LEU A 84 -3.61 6.74 -3.99
CA LEU A 84 -2.65 6.91 -2.91
C LEU A 84 -2.54 8.37 -2.43
N VAL A 85 -2.63 9.34 -3.35
CA VAL A 85 -2.66 10.76 -2.99
C VAL A 85 -3.94 11.11 -2.22
N GLN A 86 -5.09 10.54 -2.60
CA GLN A 86 -6.33 10.69 -1.83
C GLN A 86 -6.19 10.11 -0.42
N LEU A 87 -5.62 8.91 -0.29
CA LEU A 87 -5.32 8.27 0.99
C LEU A 87 -4.39 9.15 1.85
N LYS A 88 -3.27 9.62 1.29
CA LYS A 88 -2.34 10.55 1.96
C LYS A 88 -3.05 11.78 2.51
N ASN A 89 -3.95 12.36 1.73
CA ASN A 89 -4.71 13.54 2.14
C ASN A 89 -5.73 13.21 3.24
N ALA A 90 -6.34 12.03 3.22
CA ALA A 90 -7.25 11.58 4.27
C ALA A 90 -6.51 11.31 5.59
N LEU A 91 -5.34 10.66 5.54
CA LEU A 91 -4.47 10.42 6.69
C LEU A 91 -4.05 11.74 7.37
N LYS A 92 -3.70 12.76 6.57
CA LYS A 92 -3.40 14.11 7.10
C LYS A 92 -4.58 14.77 7.80
N LYS A 93 -5.81 14.54 7.32
CA LYS A 93 -7.03 15.11 7.92
C LYS A 93 -7.47 14.35 9.17
N GLN A 94 -7.16 13.06 9.25
CA GLN A 94 -7.55 12.17 10.34
C GLN A 94 -6.33 11.41 10.91
N PRO A 95 -5.38 12.10 11.58
CA PRO A 95 -4.16 11.47 12.06
C PRO A 95 -4.42 10.35 13.09
N ASP A 96 -5.52 10.42 13.83
CA ASP A 96 -5.93 9.43 14.83
C ASP A 96 -6.86 8.32 14.26
N PHE A 97 -6.92 8.12 12.94
CA PHE A 97 -7.82 7.14 12.32
C PHE A 97 -7.61 5.71 12.86
N TYR A 98 -6.36 5.34 13.15
CA TYR A 98 -5.97 4.01 13.62
C TYR A 98 -6.69 3.61 14.92
N LYS A 99 -7.07 4.57 15.77
CA LYS A 99 -7.84 4.33 17.01
C LYS A 99 -9.27 3.84 16.77
N LYS A 100 -9.75 3.93 15.54
CA LYS A 100 -11.09 3.48 15.10
C LYS A 100 -11.04 2.17 14.33
N ILE A 101 -9.85 1.62 14.10
CA ILE A 101 -9.65 0.32 13.50
C ILE A 101 -9.72 -0.72 14.61
N ALA A 102 -10.34 -1.87 14.34
CA ALA A 102 -10.47 -2.99 15.25
C ALA A 102 -9.97 -4.26 14.53
N TYR A 103 -8.66 -4.30 14.28
CA TYR A 103 -7.97 -5.39 13.57
C TYR A 103 -6.94 -6.10 14.48
N GLY A 104 -6.57 -5.46 15.60
CA GLY A 104 -5.66 -5.99 16.60
C GLY A 104 -4.70 -4.92 17.12
N HIS A 105 -4.50 -4.87 18.45
CA HIS A 105 -3.71 -3.83 19.14
C HIS A 105 -2.31 -3.57 18.55
N ASN A 106 -1.61 -4.61 18.09
CA ASN A 106 -0.25 -4.46 17.52
C ASN A 106 -0.23 -3.79 16.13
N ILE A 107 -1.29 -3.97 15.34
CA ILE A 107 -1.40 -3.37 14.00
C ILE A 107 -1.85 -1.90 14.10
N GLU A 108 -2.77 -1.62 15.03
CA GLU A 108 -3.34 -0.29 15.25
C GLU A 108 -2.30 0.70 15.80
N GLU A 109 -1.73 0.42 16.97
CA GLU A 109 -0.77 1.34 17.61
C GLU A 109 0.65 1.23 17.04
N GLY A 110 0.98 0.10 16.42
CA GLY A 110 2.25 -0.11 15.72
C GLY A 110 2.18 0.40 14.28
N TYR A 111 1.93 -0.50 13.33
CA TYR A 111 2.07 -0.21 11.90
C TYR A 111 1.23 0.99 11.42
N LEU A 112 -0.08 1.03 11.74
CA LEU A 112 -0.97 2.07 11.21
C LEU A 112 -0.65 3.47 11.72
N ASN A 113 -0.22 3.58 12.97
CA ASN A 113 0.16 4.85 13.60
C ASN A 113 1.57 5.28 13.20
N GLU A 114 2.54 4.35 13.20
CA GLU A 114 3.96 4.70 13.09
C GLU A 114 4.48 4.68 11.65
N LYS A 115 3.93 3.84 10.76
CA LYS A 115 4.55 3.53 9.46
C LYS A 115 3.66 3.66 8.25
N PHE A 116 2.35 3.42 8.36
CA PHE A 116 1.46 3.38 7.21
C PHE A 116 1.49 4.67 6.37
N ALA A 117 1.56 5.84 7.00
CA ALA A 117 1.66 7.11 6.26
C ALA A 117 3.00 7.28 5.52
N GLU A 118 4.11 6.81 6.10
CA GLU A 118 5.43 6.80 5.45
C GLU A 118 5.43 5.85 4.25
N ASP A 119 4.84 4.67 4.41
CA ASP A 119 4.67 3.70 3.34
C ASP A 119 3.87 4.24 2.17
N VAL A 120 2.74 4.91 2.44
CA VAL A 120 1.93 5.56 1.40
C VAL A 120 2.75 6.63 0.67
N ASN A 121 3.56 7.42 1.39
CA ASN A 121 4.41 8.43 0.76
C ASN A 121 5.50 7.80 -0.12
N PHE A 122 6.17 6.75 0.36
CA PHE A 122 7.12 5.99 -0.44
C PHE A 122 6.47 5.47 -1.71
N LEU A 123 5.28 4.86 -1.63
CA LEU A 123 4.64 4.29 -2.81
C LEU A 123 4.38 5.38 -3.84
N ILE A 124 3.86 6.54 -3.43
CA ILE A 124 3.65 7.67 -4.33
C ILE A 124 4.95 8.07 -5.04
N GLU A 125 6.05 8.22 -4.31
CA GLU A 125 7.35 8.59 -4.89
C GLU A 125 7.92 7.49 -5.80
N ARG A 126 7.73 6.22 -5.44
CA ARG A 126 8.12 5.08 -6.28
C ARG A 126 7.33 5.08 -7.60
N LEU A 127 6.03 5.33 -7.55
CA LEU A 127 5.21 5.44 -8.77
C LEU A 127 5.64 6.64 -9.60
N ASP A 128 5.96 7.78 -8.98
CA ASP A 128 6.48 8.96 -9.68
C ASP A 128 7.79 8.66 -10.43
N LEU A 129 8.74 7.98 -9.79
CA LEU A 129 9.98 7.56 -10.43
C LEU A 129 9.72 6.63 -11.62
N ASN A 130 8.82 5.65 -11.45
CA ASN A 130 8.50 4.71 -12.52
C ASN A 130 7.80 5.40 -13.71
N ILE A 131 6.86 6.33 -13.45
CA ILE A 131 6.22 7.16 -14.48
C ILE A 131 7.27 8.00 -15.23
N ILE A 132 8.21 8.62 -14.52
CA ILE A 132 9.31 9.40 -15.14
C ILE A 132 10.18 8.51 -16.05
N ASN A 133 10.39 7.25 -15.67
CA ASN A 133 11.12 6.26 -16.49
C ASN A 133 10.23 5.61 -17.57
N GLY A 134 9.00 6.09 -17.70
CA GLY A 134 8.07 5.76 -18.77
C GLY A 134 7.23 4.52 -18.50
N ALA A 135 7.25 3.93 -17.30
CA ALA A 135 6.28 2.90 -16.96
C ALA A 135 4.87 3.50 -17.04
N GLU A 136 3.90 2.70 -17.47
CA GLU A 136 2.49 3.11 -17.56
C GLU A 136 1.60 2.28 -16.63
N LYS A 137 2.03 1.05 -16.32
CA LYS A 137 1.26 0.09 -15.57
C LYS A 137 2.07 -0.63 -14.49
N VAL A 138 1.37 -1.12 -13.49
CA VAL A 138 1.91 -1.96 -12.43
C VAL A 138 0.98 -3.11 -12.13
N MET A 139 1.52 -4.22 -11.65
CA MET A 139 0.80 -5.42 -11.31
C MET A 139 1.22 -5.91 -9.93
N PHE A 140 0.29 -6.47 -9.17
CA PHE A 140 0.60 -7.17 -7.94
C PHE A 140 0.94 -8.64 -8.23
N VAL A 141 2.03 -9.13 -7.66
CA VAL A 141 2.40 -10.56 -7.70
C VAL A 141 2.69 -11.07 -6.30
N SER A 142 2.50 -12.37 -6.07
CA SER A 142 2.96 -13.03 -4.85
C SER A 142 4.33 -13.66 -5.09
N SER A 143 5.20 -13.55 -4.10
CA SER A 143 6.56 -14.14 -4.07
C SER A 143 6.60 -15.42 -3.26
#